data_AF-A0A518ILJ8-F1
#
_entry.id   AF-A0A518ILJ8-F1
#
_cell.length_a   1.000
_cell.length_b   1.000
_cell.length_c   1.000
_cell.angle_alpha   90.00
_cell.angle_beta   90.00
_cell.angle_gamma   90.00
#
_symmetry.space_group_name_H-M   'P 1'
#
loop_
_entity.id
_entity.type
_entity.pdbx_description
1 polymer ?
#
loop_
_entity_poly.entity_id
_entity_poly.type
_entity_poly.pdbx_seq_one_letter_code
_entity_poly.pdbx_strand_id
1 'polypeptide(L)'
;MLIVLTQDQAVIDWVNDPGSNSAAWGTVEILNQGGNPAATVAMRALLSQIQPGEVLCITGHGNDSEIGDANLNGPVSWSWNVSQLADLLIANLPAGYTGPILMEVCADSMTSFAAALCVELERRGQLIGLTIYGYTRAVSITHPFPSPGGLDHNVELTAHVVRGGNAVSLASKAGGTPPPTPPAKKWPARTLKSPSSNAAKYNQPAEKYYVFNETGNVMLSSTEPITSQINPSAQELFEEVAVFFAAMTKAITSLPKPGATPPYKFSDYYSIYDYEALDALVNRSGLFVNVHKEDLHFHKDTISATFNIEFIEAVLGVVLTDGVGAAALMASLNAMGKQASVSYSRTSKHHKIGNLLFVCEYLFGMPLVNVLYFYLDEDQVKTVVDVSPCVKVQKGSFDLQLHKDTFLFVVPNWIRKYAGDLASIADDSEYQLLVNELQAYISNTPLILSVQDATGPVTELKDGSAYTLNGINLGKTAGSISIAGTDQTLATGSTNWTEISISFTAKKPTSGTGGPIVIKTGGKSPQVAESHTDYTFS
;
A
#
# COMPACT_ATOMS: atom_id res chain seq x y z
N MET A 1 -23.52 -9.35 33.98
CA MET A 1 -22.66 -10.41 34.56
C MET A 1 -21.22 -10.26 34.09
N LEU A 2 -20.26 -10.44 35.00
CA LEU A 2 -18.82 -10.56 34.72
C LEU A 2 -18.37 -12.00 35.05
N ILE A 3 -17.80 -12.71 34.08
CA ILE A 3 -17.22 -14.04 34.25
C ILE A 3 -15.70 -13.93 34.14
N VAL A 4 -14.99 -14.33 35.18
CA VAL A 4 -13.52 -14.28 35.28
C VAL A 4 -12.95 -15.70 35.20
N LEU A 5 -12.11 -15.95 34.20
CA LEU A 5 -11.53 -17.24 33.86
C LEU A 5 -10.07 -17.28 34.32
N THR A 6 -9.81 -17.68 35.56
CA THR A 6 -8.44 -17.66 36.11
C THR A 6 -8.30 -18.51 37.38
N GLN A 7 -7.14 -19.13 37.58
CA GLN A 7 -6.66 -19.61 38.89
C GLN A 7 -5.63 -18.66 39.52
N ASP A 8 -5.23 -17.61 38.81
CA ASP A 8 -4.24 -16.65 39.28
C ASP A 8 -4.80 -15.82 40.43
N GLN A 9 -4.24 -16.02 41.62
CA GLN A 9 -4.67 -15.32 42.82
C GLN A 9 -4.52 -13.80 42.68
N ALA A 10 -3.55 -13.30 41.90
CA ALA A 10 -3.39 -11.87 41.68
C ALA A 10 -4.55 -11.28 40.85
N VAL A 11 -5.08 -12.03 39.88
CA VAL A 11 -6.28 -11.62 39.13
C VAL A 11 -7.50 -11.66 40.03
N ILE A 12 -7.65 -12.72 40.83
CA ILE A 12 -8.76 -12.88 41.78
C ILE A 12 -8.75 -11.72 42.79
N ASP A 13 -7.58 -11.38 43.32
CA ASP A 13 -7.43 -10.28 44.26
C ASP A 13 -7.75 -8.93 43.60
N TRP A 14 -7.28 -8.69 42.36
CA TRP A 14 -7.63 -7.49 41.60
C TRP A 14 -9.13 -7.37 41.34
N VAL A 15 -9.78 -8.43 40.87
CA VAL A 15 -11.24 -8.42 40.62
C VAL A 15 -12.04 -8.10 41.88
N ASN A 16 -11.55 -8.51 43.06
CA ASN A 16 -12.18 -8.17 44.33
C ASN A 16 -11.80 -6.78 44.87
N ASP A 17 -10.79 -6.12 44.29
CA ASP A 17 -10.40 -4.77 44.65
C ASP A 17 -11.44 -3.76 44.14
N PRO A 18 -11.88 -2.79 44.97
CA PRO A 18 -12.82 -1.75 44.55
C PRO A 18 -12.37 -0.94 43.33
N GLY A 19 -11.05 -0.80 43.12
CA GLY A 19 -10.44 -0.11 41.99
C GLY A 19 -10.58 -0.84 40.65
N SER A 20 -10.93 -2.13 40.64
CA SER A 20 -11.20 -2.86 39.40
C SER A 20 -12.51 -2.48 38.74
N ASN A 21 -13.44 -1.85 39.46
CA ASN A 21 -14.79 -1.56 38.99
C ASN A 21 -15.62 -2.81 38.62
N SER A 22 -15.22 -4.01 39.08
CA SER A 22 -15.95 -5.27 38.84
C SER A 22 -17.40 -5.24 39.38
N ALA A 23 -17.64 -4.57 40.51
CA ALA A 23 -18.96 -4.44 41.14
C ALA A 23 -19.99 -3.73 40.23
N ALA A 24 -19.55 -2.92 39.26
CA ALA A 24 -20.45 -2.29 38.29
C ALA A 24 -21.14 -3.29 37.36
N TRP A 25 -20.62 -4.52 37.25
CA TRP A 25 -21.14 -5.58 36.38
C TRP A 25 -22.23 -6.45 37.02
N GLY A 26 -22.62 -6.13 38.26
CA GLY A 26 -23.60 -6.88 39.03
C GLY A 26 -23.01 -8.19 39.54
N THR A 27 -23.49 -9.31 39.01
CA THR A 27 -22.96 -10.64 39.37
C THR A 27 -21.56 -10.84 38.80
N VAL A 28 -20.60 -11.15 39.68
CA VAL A 28 -19.21 -11.48 39.34
C VAL A 28 -18.97 -12.95 39.68
N GLU A 29 -18.63 -13.76 38.69
CA GLU A 29 -18.43 -15.20 38.82
C GLU A 29 -16.99 -15.56 38.45
N ILE A 30 -16.28 -16.20 39.36
CA ILE A 30 -14.88 -16.60 39.15
C ILE A 30 -14.83 -18.10 38.90
N LEU A 31 -14.42 -18.46 37.69
CA LEU A 31 -14.16 -19.84 37.29
C LEU A 31 -12.69 -20.16 37.58
N ASN A 32 -12.42 -20.64 38.80
CA ASN A 32 -11.07 -20.92 39.32
C ASN A 32 -10.81 -22.39 39.66
N GLN A 33 -11.64 -23.33 39.17
CA GLN A 33 -11.51 -24.75 39.51
C GLN A 33 -11.64 -25.70 38.30
N GLY A 34 -10.78 -26.72 38.28
CA GLY A 34 -10.86 -27.87 37.38
C GLY A 34 -10.02 -27.78 36.11
N GLY A 35 -9.96 -28.88 35.34
CA GLY A 35 -9.37 -28.94 34.01
C GLY A 35 -10.42 -28.89 32.88
N ASN A 36 -9.98 -29.13 31.64
CA ASN A 36 -10.79 -28.89 30.43
C ASN A 36 -12.19 -29.56 30.35
N PRO A 37 -12.55 -30.67 31.03
CA PRO A 37 -13.97 -31.04 31.12
C PRO A 37 -14.73 -30.28 32.22
N ALA A 38 -14.15 -30.08 33.40
CA ALA A 38 -14.81 -29.45 34.55
C ALA A 38 -15.05 -27.95 34.33
N ALA A 39 -14.04 -27.24 33.80
CA ALA A 39 -14.17 -25.83 33.46
C ALA A 39 -15.24 -25.59 32.38
N THR A 40 -15.32 -26.48 31.39
CA THR A 40 -16.36 -26.41 30.34
C THR A 40 -17.76 -26.61 30.93
N VAL A 41 -17.93 -27.52 31.89
CA VAL A 41 -19.22 -27.72 32.58
C VAL A 41 -19.61 -26.47 33.40
N ALA A 42 -18.66 -25.90 34.13
CA ALA A 42 -18.89 -24.68 34.90
C ALA A 42 -19.27 -23.49 34.00
N MET A 43 -18.55 -23.30 32.89
CA MET A 43 -18.85 -22.23 31.93
C MET A 43 -20.25 -22.35 31.34
N ARG A 44 -20.70 -23.57 30.99
CA ARG A 44 -22.09 -23.80 30.54
C ARG A 44 -23.11 -23.42 31.60
N ALA A 45 -22.86 -23.80 32.85
CA ALA A 45 -23.76 -23.48 33.96
C ALA A 45 -23.88 -21.97 34.18
N LEU A 46 -22.77 -21.22 34.06
CA LEU A 46 -22.77 -19.76 34.15
C LEU A 46 -23.51 -19.11 32.99
N LEU A 47 -23.20 -19.49 31.74
CA LEU A 47 -23.86 -18.94 30.55
C LEU A 47 -25.38 -19.17 30.56
N SER A 48 -25.84 -20.30 31.11
CA SER A 48 -27.27 -20.62 31.22
C SER A 48 -28.05 -19.75 32.22
N GLN A 49 -27.36 -18.98 33.08
CA GLN A 49 -27.98 -18.09 34.06
C GLN A 49 -28.21 -16.67 33.51
N ILE A 50 -27.57 -16.34 32.37
CA ILE A 50 -27.61 -15.00 31.77
C ILE A 50 -29.02 -14.66 31.29
N GLN A 51 -29.50 -13.46 31.63
CA GLN A 51 -30.82 -13.00 31.21
C GLN A 51 -30.82 -12.47 29.77
N PRO A 52 -31.95 -12.54 29.04
CA PRO A 52 -32.07 -11.93 27.72
C PRO A 52 -31.78 -10.43 27.76
N GLY A 53 -30.69 -9.99 27.12
CA GLY A 53 -30.29 -8.59 27.06
C GLY A 53 -29.35 -8.13 28.19
N GLU A 54 -29.00 -9.00 29.13
CA GLU A 54 -28.00 -8.68 30.15
C GLU A 54 -26.63 -8.46 29.50
N VAL A 55 -25.89 -7.42 29.92
CA VAL A 55 -24.52 -7.19 29.42
C VAL A 55 -23.58 -8.20 30.05
N LEU A 56 -22.78 -8.88 29.20
CA LEU A 56 -21.85 -9.91 29.62
C LEU A 56 -20.41 -9.42 29.45
N CYS A 57 -19.56 -9.59 30.46
CA CYS A 57 -18.10 -9.56 30.29
C CYS A 57 -17.54 -10.94 30.52
N ILE A 58 -16.66 -11.38 29.63
CA ILE A 58 -15.84 -12.57 29.83
C ILE A 58 -14.38 -12.11 29.82
N THR A 59 -13.70 -12.32 30.94
CA THR A 59 -12.29 -11.98 31.10
C THR A 59 -11.47 -13.19 31.52
N GLY A 60 -10.19 -13.22 31.14
CA GLY A 60 -9.27 -14.29 31.51
C GLY A 60 -7.90 -14.10 30.88
N HIS A 61 -6.98 -15.00 31.21
CA HIS A 61 -5.74 -15.10 30.44
C HIS A 61 -6.04 -15.55 29.01
N GLY A 62 -5.21 -15.15 28.06
CA GLY A 62 -5.35 -15.65 26.71
C GLY A 62 -4.55 -14.86 25.70
N ASN A 63 -4.91 -15.03 24.44
CA ASN A 63 -4.31 -14.36 23.30
C ASN A 63 -5.35 -14.29 22.17
N ASP A 64 -4.94 -13.90 20.97
CA ASP A 64 -5.84 -13.82 19.80
C ASP A 64 -6.48 -15.15 19.38
N SER A 65 -6.00 -16.29 19.89
CA SER A 65 -6.49 -17.63 19.50
C SER A 65 -7.25 -18.38 20.60
N GLU A 66 -7.07 -18.02 21.87
CA GLU A 66 -7.70 -18.71 23.01
C GLU A 66 -7.89 -17.81 24.23
N ILE A 67 -8.87 -18.16 25.07
CA ILE A 67 -9.13 -17.53 26.37
C ILE A 67 -9.34 -18.62 27.43
N GLY A 68 -8.85 -18.39 28.64
CA GLY A 68 -9.02 -19.27 29.78
C GLY A 68 -7.98 -19.03 30.86
N ASP A 69 -7.67 -20.08 31.61
CA ASP A 69 -6.60 -20.05 32.59
C ASP A 69 -5.38 -20.81 32.04
N ALA A 70 -4.70 -20.14 31.10
CA ALA A 70 -3.47 -20.62 30.50
C ALA A 70 -2.30 -20.31 31.45
N ASN A 71 -2.27 -20.85 32.67
CA ASN A 71 -1.19 -20.53 33.60
C ASN A 71 -0.01 -21.50 33.53
N LEU A 72 1.16 -20.85 33.47
CA LEU A 72 2.52 -21.35 33.52
C LEU A 72 2.92 -21.91 34.90
N ASN A 73 2.03 -21.96 35.91
CA ASN A 73 2.31 -22.47 37.27
C ASN A 73 1.12 -23.13 38.04
N GLY A 74 -0.07 -23.31 37.44
CA GLY A 74 -1.22 -23.96 38.08
C GLY A 74 -1.26 -25.49 37.91
N PRO A 75 -1.99 -26.26 38.74
CA PRO A 75 -2.01 -27.73 38.64
C PRO A 75 -2.72 -28.26 37.38
N VAL A 76 -3.59 -27.47 36.75
CA VAL A 76 -4.34 -27.85 35.55
C VAL A 76 -4.63 -26.62 34.68
N SER A 77 -4.21 -26.65 33.40
CA SER A 77 -4.51 -25.58 32.43
C SER A 77 -5.75 -25.90 31.60
N TRP A 78 -6.55 -24.89 31.30
CA TRP A 78 -7.61 -24.97 30.29
C TRP A 78 -7.75 -23.66 29.54
N SER A 79 -8.13 -23.80 28.29
CA SER A 79 -8.45 -22.70 27.40
C SER A 79 -9.53 -23.15 26.43
N TRP A 80 -10.27 -22.18 25.91
CA TRP A 80 -11.15 -22.36 24.78
C TRP A 80 -10.62 -21.53 23.63
N ASN A 81 -10.40 -22.18 22.49
CA ASN A 81 -10.21 -21.42 21.26
C ASN A 81 -11.51 -20.73 20.84
N VAL A 82 -11.40 -19.81 19.89
CA VAL A 82 -12.53 -19.03 19.34
C VAL A 82 -13.73 -19.91 18.95
N SER A 83 -13.48 -21.04 18.31
CA SER A 83 -14.53 -21.98 17.86
C SER A 83 -15.23 -22.65 19.04
N GLN A 84 -14.47 -23.11 20.05
CA GLN A 84 -15.02 -23.72 21.26
C GLN A 84 -15.82 -22.72 22.10
N LEU A 85 -15.37 -21.47 22.20
CA LEU A 85 -16.13 -20.43 22.88
C LEU A 85 -17.40 -20.07 22.10
N ALA A 86 -17.34 -19.98 20.77
CA ALA A 86 -18.52 -19.78 19.93
C ALA A 86 -19.55 -20.90 20.15
N ASP A 87 -19.12 -22.17 20.22
CA ASP A 87 -19.98 -23.31 20.56
C ASP A 87 -20.64 -23.15 21.94
N LEU A 88 -19.89 -22.68 22.94
CA LEU A 88 -20.42 -22.44 24.28
C LEU A 88 -21.46 -21.31 24.29
N LEU A 89 -21.20 -20.19 23.62
CA LEU A 89 -22.13 -19.07 23.53
C LEU A 89 -23.41 -19.46 22.80
N ILE A 90 -23.30 -20.10 21.63
CA ILE A 90 -24.45 -20.52 20.82
C ILE A 90 -25.34 -21.51 21.59
N ALA A 91 -24.72 -22.47 22.31
CA ALA A 91 -25.47 -23.52 22.96
C ALA A 91 -26.11 -23.12 24.30
N ASN A 92 -25.61 -22.07 24.97
CA ASN A 92 -25.97 -21.80 26.36
C ASN A 92 -26.50 -20.38 26.63
N LEU A 93 -26.30 -19.41 25.72
CA LEU A 93 -26.99 -18.12 25.84
C LEU A 93 -28.48 -18.28 25.57
N PRO A 94 -29.36 -17.46 26.19
CA PRO A 94 -30.78 -17.54 25.95
C PRO A 94 -31.10 -17.24 24.48
N ALA A 95 -32.11 -17.92 23.94
CA ALA A 95 -32.55 -17.69 22.56
C ALA A 95 -32.93 -16.22 22.35
N GLY A 96 -32.40 -15.60 21.29
CA GLY A 96 -32.62 -14.18 21.01
C GLY A 96 -31.86 -13.22 21.93
N TYR A 97 -30.79 -13.68 22.59
CA TYR A 97 -29.91 -12.83 23.38
C TYR A 97 -29.38 -11.62 22.56
N THR A 98 -29.58 -10.42 23.09
CA THR A 98 -29.18 -9.14 22.47
C THR A 98 -28.19 -8.34 23.30
N GLY A 99 -27.82 -8.83 24.49
CA GLY A 99 -26.92 -8.12 25.39
C GLY A 99 -25.51 -8.03 24.78
N PRO A 100 -24.85 -6.87 24.78
CA PRO A 100 -23.48 -6.79 24.29
C PRO A 100 -22.54 -7.65 25.14
N ILE A 101 -21.51 -8.19 24.50
CA ILE A 101 -20.47 -8.98 25.16
C ILE A 101 -19.16 -8.20 25.13
N LEU A 102 -18.55 -7.94 26.28
CA LEU A 102 -17.16 -7.49 26.37
C LEU A 102 -16.24 -8.70 26.51
N MET A 103 -15.24 -8.80 25.62
CA MET A 103 -14.16 -9.77 25.73
C MET A 103 -12.89 -9.06 26.23
N GLU A 104 -12.49 -9.38 27.46
CA GLU A 104 -11.29 -8.82 28.09
C GLU A 104 -10.23 -9.90 28.29
N VAL A 105 -9.43 -10.13 27.26
CA VAL A 105 -8.38 -11.16 27.27
C VAL A 105 -7.05 -10.51 27.66
N CYS A 106 -6.43 -10.97 28.75
CA CYS A 106 -5.11 -10.52 29.17
C CYS A 106 -4.06 -11.04 28.18
N ALA A 107 -3.57 -10.18 27.26
CA ALA A 107 -2.44 -10.50 26.40
C ALA A 107 -1.53 -9.27 26.16
N ASP A 108 -0.23 -9.53 26.08
CA ASP A 108 0.82 -8.54 25.77
C ASP A 108 0.71 -7.95 24.35
N SER A 109 -0.22 -8.45 23.53
CA SER A 109 -0.58 -7.93 22.21
C SER A 109 -2.03 -8.33 21.90
N MET A 110 -2.96 -7.38 21.87
CA MET A 110 -4.36 -7.66 21.49
C MET A 110 -4.86 -6.65 20.46
N THR A 111 -5.34 -7.18 19.33
CA THR A 111 -6.33 -6.52 18.47
C THR A 111 -7.47 -7.45 17.98
N SER A 112 -7.50 -8.78 18.24
CA SER A 112 -8.42 -9.62 17.45
C SER A 112 -9.22 -10.78 18.07
N PHE A 113 -9.09 -11.19 19.35
CA PHE A 113 -9.93 -12.31 19.87
C PHE A 113 -11.45 -12.03 19.76
N ALA A 114 -11.90 -10.82 20.13
CA ALA A 114 -13.30 -10.39 20.00
C ALA A 114 -13.77 -10.38 18.54
N ALA A 115 -12.91 -9.91 17.62
CA ALA A 115 -13.18 -9.88 16.19
C ALA A 115 -13.25 -11.29 15.59
N ALA A 116 -12.32 -12.18 15.97
CA ALA A 116 -12.31 -13.57 15.53
C ALA A 116 -13.55 -14.33 16.02
N LEU A 117 -13.97 -14.10 17.26
CA LEU A 117 -15.23 -14.62 17.80
C LEU A 117 -16.43 -14.12 17.02
N CYS A 118 -16.46 -12.83 16.67
CA CYS A 118 -17.50 -12.28 15.81
C CYS A 118 -17.56 -13.03 14.47
N VAL A 119 -16.44 -13.13 13.74
CA VAL A 119 -16.36 -13.82 12.44
C VAL A 119 -16.77 -15.29 12.54
N GLU A 120 -16.40 -15.99 13.61
CA GLU A 120 -16.77 -17.39 13.81
C GLU A 120 -18.28 -17.56 14.04
N LEU A 121 -18.92 -16.63 14.76
CA LEU A 121 -20.38 -16.60 14.92
C LEU A 121 -21.08 -16.26 13.59
N GLU A 122 -20.52 -15.34 12.80
CA GLU A 122 -21.01 -15.00 11.46
C GLU A 122 -21.00 -16.23 10.54
N ARG A 123 -19.87 -16.94 10.52
CA ARG A 123 -19.65 -18.17 9.77
C ARG A 123 -20.67 -19.26 10.12
N ARG A 124 -21.10 -19.29 11.38
CA ARG A 124 -22.10 -20.25 11.89
C ARG A 124 -23.54 -19.79 11.65
N GLY A 125 -23.74 -18.53 11.26
CA GLY A 125 -25.08 -17.96 11.03
C GLY A 125 -25.92 -17.88 12.32
N GLN A 126 -25.28 -17.80 13.48
CA GLN A 126 -25.93 -17.80 14.80
C GLN A 126 -25.58 -16.52 15.55
N LEU A 127 -26.43 -16.11 16.50
CA LEU A 127 -26.27 -14.87 17.27
C LEU A 127 -26.14 -13.62 16.37
N ILE A 128 -26.85 -13.60 15.24
CA ILE A 128 -26.85 -12.46 14.31
C ILE A 128 -27.36 -11.20 15.00
N GLY A 129 -26.66 -10.09 14.79
CA GLY A 129 -26.95 -8.80 15.43
C GLY A 129 -26.32 -8.63 16.82
N LEU A 130 -25.68 -9.67 17.37
CA LEU A 130 -24.92 -9.57 18.60
C LEU A 130 -23.73 -8.61 18.42
N THR A 131 -23.54 -7.72 19.39
CA THR A 131 -22.37 -6.82 19.44
C THR A 131 -21.35 -7.36 20.44
N ILE A 132 -20.11 -7.52 19.99
CA ILE A 132 -18.98 -7.97 20.78
C ILE A 132 -17.94 -6.83 20.83
N TYR A 133 -17.59 -6.39 22.02
CA TYR A 133 -16.57 -5.40 22.29
C TYR A 133 -15.24 -6.08 22.65
N GLY A 134 -14.14 -5.50 22.19
CA GLY A 134 -12.79 -5.85 22.64
C GLY A 134 -11.90 -4.61 22.69
N TYR A 135 -10.83 -4.67 23.46
CA TYR A 135 -9.87 -3.56 23.57
C TYR A 135 -9.05 -3.39 22.28
N THR A 136 -8.76 -2.15 21.93
CA THR A 136 -7.93 -1.72 20.79
C THR A 136 -6.42 -1.81 21.05
N ARG A 137 -6.04 -2.12 22.28
CA ARG A 137 -4.66 -2.18 22.78
C ARG A 137 -4.52 -3.25 23.84
N ALA A 138 -3.28 -3.64 24.14
CA ALA A 138 -2.99 -4.41 25.34
C ALA A 138 -3.36 -3.61 26.59
N VAL A 139 -4.11 -4.23 27.50
CA VAL A 139 -4.47 -3.68 28.80
C VAL A 139 -3.85 -4.54 29.90
N SER A 140 -3.33 -3.87 30.94
CA SER A 140 -2.77 -4.56 32.11
C SER A 140 -3.83 -5.41 32.79
N ILE A 141 -3.39 -6.47 33.46
CA ILE A 141 -4.24 -7.30 34.33
C ILE A 141 -4.92 -6.51 35.45
N THR A 142 -4.38 -5.34 35.78
CA THR A 142 -4.93 -4.37 36.75
C THR A 142 -5.68 -3.23 36.08
N HIS A 143 -6.11 -3.38 34.83
CA HIS A 143 -6.91 -2.38 34.15
C HIS A 143 -8.33 -2.40 34.74
N PRO A 144 -8.93 -1.24 35.08
CA PRO A 144 -10.31 -1.20 35.57
C PRO A 144 -11.29 -1.61 34.47
N PHE A 145 -12.27 -2.45 34.82
CA PHE A 145 -13.35 -2.82 33.91
C PHE A 145 -14.19 -1.58 33.57
N PRO A 146 -14.56 -1.35 32.30
CA PRO A 146 -15.46 -0.28 31.95
C PRO A 146 -16.86 -0.53 32.52
N SER A 147 -17.66 0.53 32.68
CA SER A 147 -19.05 0.37 33.09
C SER A 147 -19.86 -0.37 32.00
N PRO A 148 -20.72 -1.34 32.34
CA PRO A 148 -21.54 -2.06 31.35
C PRO A 148 -22.40 -1.15 30.48
N GLY A 149 -22.85 -0.01 31.03
CA GLY A 149 -23.66 0.97 30.32
C GLY A 149 -22.88 1.95 29.44
N GLY A 150 -21.54 1.85 29.41
CA GLY A 150 -20.66 2.78 28.69
C GLY A 150 -19.74 2.11 27.66
N LEU A 151 -20.02 0.86 27.26
CA LEU A 151 -19.16 0.13 26.32
C LEU A 151 -19.07 0.81 24.94
N ASP A 152 -20.18 1.36 24.46
CA ASP A 152 -20.31 2.07 23.18
C ASP A 152 -19.67 3.48 23.18
N HIS A 153 -19.40 4.04 24.36
CA HIS A 153 -18.76 5.35 24.54
C HIS A 153 -17.30 5.24 24.98
N ASN A 154 -16.79 4.02 25.19
CA ASN A 154 -15.42 3.81 25.62
C ASN A 154 -14.48 3.77 24.41
N VAL A 155 -13.65 4.81 24.30
CA VAL A 155 -12.67 4.99 23.21
C VAL A 155 -11.61 3.89 23.13
N GLU A 156 -11.42 3.11 24.20
CA GLU A 156 -10.50 1.99 24.21
C GLU A 156 -11.09 0.71 23.60
N LEU A 157 -12.41 0.67 23.38
CA LEU A 157 -13.12 -0.49 22.86
C LEU A 157 -13.51 -0.34 21.39
N THR A 158 -13.44 -1.45 20.65
CA THR A 158 -14.00 -1.58 19.30
C THR A 158 -15.22 -2.49 19.32
N ALA A 159 -16.30 -2.07 18.65
CA ALA A 159 -17.50 -2.87 18.47
C ALA A 159 -17.43 -3.74 17.21
N HIS A 160 -17.74 -5.02 17.34
CA HIS A 160 -17.90 -5.98 16.25
C HIS A 160 -19.32 -6.53 16.25
N VAL A 161 -20.02 -6.45 15.12
CA VAL A 161 -21.43 -6.90 15.01
C VAL A 161 -21.49 -8.14 14.14
N VAL A 162 -22.08 -9.22 14.66
CA VAL A 162 -22.23 -10.49 13.93
C VAL A 162 -23.24 -10.35 12.79
N ARG A 163 -22.77 -10.43 11.53
CA ARG A 163 -23.57 -10.39 10.29
C ARG A 163 -23.82 -11.79 9.72
N GLY A 164 -24.96 -12.03 9.08
CA GLY A 164 -25.28 -13.34 8.50
C GLY A 164 -24.52 -13.62 7.18
N GLY A 165 -23.75 -14.72 7.11
CA GLY A 165 -23.03 -15.12 5.88
C GLY A 165 -22.62 -16.60 5.82
N ASN A 166 -22.80 -17.24 4.65
CA ASN A 166 -22.64 -18.69 4.41
C ASN A 166 -21.16 -19.17 4.36
N ALA A 167 -20.86 -20.28 5.03
CA ALA A 167 -19.51 -20.87 5.16
C ALA A 167 -19.29 -22.15 4.32
N VAL A 168 -18.07 -22.34 3.79
CA VAL A 168 -17.61 -23.61 3.14
C VAL A 168 -16.18 -23.92 3.61
N SER A 169 -15.91 -25.17 4.05
CA SER A 169 -14.60 -25.64 4.57
C SER A 169 -13.87 -26.59 3.62
N LEU A 170 -12.53 -26.60 3.59
CA LEU A 170 -11.72 -27.63 2.92
C LEU A 170 -10.43 -27.98 3.70
N ALA A 171 -10.09 -29.27 3.71
CA ALA A 171 -8.97 -29.89 4.43
C ALA A 171 -7.78 -30.22 3.49
N SER A 172 -6.58 -30.28 4.04
CA SER A 172 -5.28 -30.34 3.35
C SER A 172 -4.67 -31.76 3.23
N LYS A 173 -3.79 -31.95 2.23
CA LYS A 173 -2.70 -32.95 2.23
C LYS A 173 -1.50 -32.41 1.40
N ALA A 174 -0.31 -32.49 1.98
CA ALA A 174 0.96 -31.96 1.45
C ALA A 174 1.89 -33.07 0.92
N GLY A 175 2.80 -32.73 0.02
CA GLY A 175 4.00 -33.53 -0.30
C GLY A 175 4.76 -33.09 -1.56
N GLY A 176 6.01 -32.66 -1.40
CA GLY A 176 6.99 -32.55 -2.50
C GLY A 176 8.14 -31.55 -2.23
N THR A 177 9.37 -32.04 -2.11
CA THR A 177 10.63 -31.29 -1.93
C THR A 177 11.20 -30.77 -3.27
N PRO A 178 11.86 -29.59 -3.31
CA PRO A 178 12.50 -29.06 -4.52
C PRO A 178 14.03 -29.35 -4.62
N PRO A 179 14.62 -29.36 -5.83
CA PRO A 179 16.06 -29.55 -6.06
C PRO A 179 16.84 -28.20 -6.11
N PRO A 180 18.20 -28.22 -6.09
CA PRO A 180 19.02 -27.06 -5.73
C PRO A 180 19.49 -26.19 -6.92
N THR A 181 19.75 -24.91 -6.63
CA THR A 181 20.24 -23.87 -7.57
C THR A 181 21.76 -23.67 -7.47
N PRO A 182 22.48 -23.29 -8.55
CA PRO A 182 23.95 -23.15 -8.56
C PRO A 182 24.45 -21.76 -8.08
N PRO A 183 25.74 -21.59 -7.73
CA PRO A 183 26.24 -20.45 -6.97
C PRO A 183 26.67 -19.24 -7.82
N ALA A 184 26.43 -18.02 -7.31
CA ALA A 184 26.83 -16.75 -7.91
C ALA A 184 28.18 -16.20 -7.37
N LYS A 185 28.89 -15.46 -8.23
CA LYS A 185 30.28 -14.97 -8.06
C LYS A 185 30.32 -13.63 -7.29
N LYS A 186 31.16 -13.50 -6.26
CA LYS A 186 31.30 -12.30 -5.40
C LYS A 186 32.28 -11.26 -5.98
N TRP A 187 31.92 -9.97 -5.89
CA TRP A 187 32.78 -8.81 -6.14
C TRP A 187 33.21 -8.16 -4.80
N PRO A 188 34.36 -7.47 -4.72
CA PRO A 188 34.90 -6.96 -3.45
C PRO A 188 34.20 -5.70 -2.95
N ALA A 189 33.75 -5.71 -1.69
CA ALA A 189 33.06 -4.59 -1.04
C ALA A 189 34.04 -3.50 -0.58
N ARG A 190 33.71 -2.23 -0.87
CA ARG A 190 34.39 -1.05 -0.31
C ARG A 190 33.68 -0.63 0.97
N THR A 191 34.39 -0.54 2.09
CA THR A 191 33.81 -0.16 3.39
C THR A 191 33.57 1.35 3.43
N LEU A 192 32.30 1.77 3.44
CA LEU A 192 31.91 3.16 3.73
C LEU A 192 32.01 3.39 5.24
N LYS A 193 32.71 4.45 5.65
CA LYS A 193 32.75 4.88 7.07
C LYS A 193 31.54 5.78 7.35
N SER A 194 30.83 5.49 8.43
CA SER A 194 29.73 6.33 8.92
C SER A 194 30.23 7.74 9.25
N PRO A 195 29.47 8.81 8.93
CA PRO A 195 29.82 10.18 9.29
C PRO A 195 29.88 10.35 10.83
N SER A 196 30.85 11.15 11.30
CA SER A 196 31.01 11.47 12.73
C SER A 196 29.84 12.30 13.27
N SER A 197 29.43 12.01 14.50
CA SER A 197 28.19 12.41 15.20
C SER A 197 28.00 13.90 15.56
N ASN A 198 28.49 14.85 14.77
CA ASN A 198 28.18 16.28 14.98
C ASN A 198 26.95 16.77 14.18
N ALA A 199 26.18 15.88 13.54
CA ALA A 199 25.08 16.22 12.63
C ALA A 199 23.77 16.67 13.32
N ALA A 200 23.62 16.51 14.64
CA ALA A 200 22.34 16.72 15.34
C ALA A 200 21.92 18.19 15.54
N LYS A 201 22.77 19.18 15.23
CA LYS A 201 22.44 20.60 15.44
C LYS A 201 21.62 21.23 14.30
N TYR A 202 21.71 20.67 13.09
CA TYR A 202 21.05 21.20 11.88
C TYR A 202 20.15 20.19 11.17
N ASN A 203 20.21 18.91 11.57
CA ASN A 203 19.35 17.85 11.03
C ASN A 203 18.47 17.32 12.16
N GLN A 204 17.37 18.04 12.43
CA GLN A 204 16.37 17.60 13.39
C GLN A 204 15.21 16.93 12.64
N PRO A 205 14.79 15.72 13.02
CA PRO A 205 13.64 15.07 12.42
C PRO A 205 12.38 15.87 12.75
N ALA A 206 11.56 16.15 11.75
CA ALA A 206 10.22 16.69 11.95
C ALA A 206 9.26 15.56 12.32
N GLU A 207 8.31 15.83 13.21
CA GLU A 207 7.22 14.92 13.48
C GLU A 207 6.35 14.74 12.24
N LYS A 208 5.92 13.50 11.99
CA LYS A 208 5.00 13.14 10.90
C LYS A 208 3.85 12.33 11.47
N TYR A 209 2.64 12.67 11.06
CA TYR A 209 1.40 12.02 11.41
C TYR A 209 0.91 11.20 10.22
N TYR A 210 0.47 9.97 10.47
CA TYR A 210 0.01 9.03 9.44
C TYR A 210 -1.44 8.64 9.72
N VAL A 211 -2.30 8.73 8.71
CA VAL A 211 -3.71 8.33 8.81
C VAL A 211 -4.08 7.52 7.58
N PHE A 212 -4.62 6.33 7.79
CA PHE A 212 -5.09 5.48 6.70
C PHE A 212 -6.60 5.55 6.56
N ASN A 213 -7.10 5.37 5.33
CA ASN A 213 -8.48 4.99 5.15
C ASN A 213 -8.70 3.52 5.55
N GLU A 214 -9.94 3.15 5.85
CA GLU A 214 -10.30 1.81 6.33
C GLU A 214 -9.86 0.67 5.40
N THR A 215 -9.69 0.95 4.11
CA THR A 215 -9.34 -0.05 3.09
C THR A 215 -7.83 -0.19 2.86
N GLY A 216 -7.01 0.67 3.48
CA GLY A 216 -5.55 0.67 3.33
C GLY A 216 -5.04 1.08 1.94
N ASN A 217 -5.89 1.67 1.10
CA ASN A 217 -5.53 2.11 -0.25
C ASN A 217 -5.12 3.58 -0.31
N VAL A 218 -5.44 4.37 0.72
CA VAL A 218 -5.09 5.79 0.81
C VAL A 218 -4.54 6.09 2.20
N MET A 219 -3.36 6.72 2.24
CA MET A 219 -2.69 7.21 3.44
C MET A 219 -2.49 8.73 3.34
N LEU A 220 -2.85 9.46 4.38
CA LEU A 220 -2.42 10.83 4.62
C LEU A 220 -1.16 10.81 5.49
N SER A 221 -0.12 11.52 5.06
CA SER A 221 1.14 11.72 5.79
C SER A 221 1.35 13.23 5.94
N SER A 222 1.43 13.76 7.15
CA SER A 222 1.54 15.21 7.35
C SER A 222 2.52 15.62 8.44
N THR A 223 3.22 16.75 8.25
CA THR A 223 3.97 17.42 9.32
C THR A 223 3.09 18.36 10.16
N GLU A 224 1.85 18.61 9.73
CA GLU A 224 0.88 19.36 10.52
C GLU A 224 0.10 18.39 11.43
N PRO A 225 -0.18 18.77 12.69
CA PRO A 225 -1.01 17.97 13.57
C PRO A 225 -2.40 17.71 12.96
N ILE A 226 -2.95 16.51 13.18
CA ILE A 226 -4.26 16.07 12.64
C ILE A 226 -5.42 17.02 13.02
N THR A 227 -5.28 17.78 14.11
CA THR A 227 -6.26 18.77 14.57
C THR A 227 -6.21 20.09 13.80
N SER A 228 -5.18 20.30 12.97
CA SER A 228 -4.99 21.51 12.18
C SER A 228 -5.72 21.37 10.85
N GLN A 229 -6.36 22.45 10.42
CA GLN A 229 -6.97 22.48 9.10
C GLN A 229 -5.88 22.46 8.03
N ILE A 230 -5.82 21.40 7.23
CA ILE A 230 -4.95 21.36 6.04
C ILE A 230 -5.36 22.46 5.06
N ASN A 231 -4.39 23.00 4.32
CA ASN A 231 -4.65 24.05 3.33
C ASN A 231 -5.74 23.59 2.32
N PRO A 232 -6.72 24.42 1.96
CA PRO A 232 -7.76 24.07 0.99
C PRO A 232 -7.23 23.49 -0.34
N SER A 233 -6.10 23.99 -0.84
CA SER A 233 -5.48 23.44 -2.07
C SER A 233 -4.86 22.05 -1.88
N ALA A 234 -4.45 21.70 -0.66
CA ALA A 234 -4.04 20.33 -0.32
C ALA A 234 -5.26 19.41 -0.22
N GLN A 235 -6.36 19.90 0.37
CA GLN A 235 -7.62 19.18 0.45
C GLN A 235 -8.18 18.88 -0.95
N GLU A 236 -8.25 19.87 -1.84
CA GLU A 236 -8.65 19.70 -3.24
C GLU A 236 -7.83 18.60 -3.95
N LEU A 237 -6.51 18.62 -3.75
CA LEU A 237 -5.61 17.61 -4.32
C LEU A 237 -5.96 16.19 -3.85
N PHE A 238 -6.22 16.02 -2.55
CA PHE A 238 -6.51 14.71 -1.97
C PHE A 238 -7.93 14.24 -2.31
N GLU A 239 -8.88 15.15 -2.49
CA GLU A 239 -10.22 14.84 -3.03
C GLU A 239 -10.13 14.34 -4.48
N GLU A 240 -9.25 14.93 -5.31
CA GLU A 240 -9.00 14.44 -6.67
C GLU A 240 -8.41 13.02 -6.69
N VAL A 241 -7.53 12.69 -5.74
CA VAL A 241 -7.03 11.32 -5.58
C VAL A 241 -8.17 10.36 -5.26
N ALA A 242 -9.11 10.74 -4.39
CA ALA A 242 -10.27 9.90 -4.07
C ALA A 242 -11.17 9.66 -5.29
N VAL A 243 -11.43 10.71 -6.09
CA VAL A 243 -12.20 10.61 -7.34
C VAL A 243 -11.48 9.73 -8.36
N PHE A 244 -10.16 9.92 -8.53
CA PHE A 244 -9.34 9.10 -9.40
C PHE A 244 -9.36 7.62 -8.97
N PHE A 245 -9.16 7.36 -7.67
CA PHE A 245 -9.18 6.00 -7.11
C PHE A 245 -10.53 5.31 -7.34
N ALA A 246 -11.64 6.04 -7.18
CA ALA A 246 -12.98 5.52 -7.47
C ALA A 246 -13.15 5.20 -8.97
N ALA A 247 -12.71 6.09 -9.86
CA ALA A 247 -12.78 5.88 -11.31
C ALA A 247 -11.91 4.71 -11.77
N MET A 248 -10.67 4.62 -11.26
CA MET A 248 -9.75 3.50 -11.47
C MET A 248 -10.38 2.18 -11.02
N THR A 249 -10.89 2.13 -9.79
CA THR A 249 -11.54 0.94 -9.23
C THR A 249 -12.71 0.50 -10.10
N LYS A 250 -13.54 1.45 -10.56
CA LYS A 250 -14.67 1.14 -11.44
C LYS A 250 -14.22 0.63 -12.81
N ALA A 251 -13.20 1.23 -13.41
CA ALA A 251 -12.68 0.83 -14.71
C ALA A 251 -12.13 -0.61 -14.66
N ILE A 252 -11.34 -0.93 -13.63
CA ILE A 252 -10.80 -2.26 -13.41
C ILE A 252 -11.93 -3.27 -13.13
N THR A 253 -12.82 -2.98 -12.18
CA THR A 253 -13.86 -3.94 -11.75
C THR A 253 -15.02 -4.13 -12.71
N SER A 254 -15.06 -3.35 -13.80
CA SER A 254 -16.04 -3.52 -14.88
C SER A 254 -15.46 -4.15 -16.15
N LEU A 255 -14.16 -4.42 -16.19
CA LEU A 255 -13.50 -5.03 -17.34
C LEU A 255 -13.43 -6.56 -17.20
N PRO A 256 -14.09 -7.34 -18.09
CA PRO A 256 -13.93 -8.79 -18.09
C PRO A 256 -12.50 -9.19 -18.43
N LYS A 257 -12.01 -10.23 -17.74
CA LYS A 257 -10.71 -10.85 -18.05
C LYS A 257 -10.76 -11.49 -19.45
N PRO A 258 -9.63 -11.52 -20.17
CA PRO A 258 -9.54 -12.19 -21.47
C PRO A 258 -10.03 -13.64 -21.40
N GLY A 259 -10.95 -14.02 -22.31
CA GLY A 259 -11.52 -15.37 -22.36
C GLY A 259 -12.77 -15.59 -21.51
N ALA A 260 -13.24 -14.60 -20.75
CA ALA A 260 -14.53 -14.69 -20.05
C ALA A 260 -15.71 -14.67 -21.05
N THR A 261 -16.68 -15.58 -20.87
CA THR A 261 -17.86 -15.71 -21.73
C THR A 261 -19.15 -15.44 -20.95
N PRO A 262 -20.14 -14.72 -21.53
CA PRO A 262 -21.44 -14.50 -20.88
C PRO A 262 -22.20 -15.82 -20.59
N PRO A 263 -23.01 -15.88 -19.51
CA PRO A 263 -23.25 -14.81 -18.54
C PRO A 263 -22.08 -14.63 -17.57
N TYR A 264 -21.66 -13.39 -17.36
CA TYR A 264 -20.52 -13.05 -16.50
C TYR A 264 -20.85 -13.23 -15.02
N LYS A 265 -19.86 -13.71 -14.27
CA LYS A 265 -19.81 -13.79 -12.81
C LYS A 265 -18.85 -12.73 -12.28
N PHE A 266 -18.96 -12.37 -11.00
CA PHE A 266 -18.06 -11.40 -10.38
C PHE A 266 -16.57 -11.76 -10.54
N SER A 267 -16.23 -13.04 -10.48
CA SER A 267 -14.86 -13.55 -10.68
C SER A 267 -14.35 -13.45 -12.13
N ASP A 268 -15.21 -13.11 -13.10
CA ASP A 268 -14.84 -12.90 -14.51
C ASP A 268 -14.25 -11.53 -14.77
N TYR A 269 -14.38 -10.60 -13.83
CA TYR A 269 -13.85 -9.24 -13.95
C TYR A 269 -12.48 -9.12 -13.29
N TYR A 270 -11.69 -8.16 -13.74
CA TYR A 270 -10.50 -7.75 -13.01
C TYR A 270 -10.87 -7.14 -11.65
N SER A 271 -9.93 -7.19 -10.73
CA SER A 271 -9.97 -6.56 -9.42
C SER A 271 -8.80 -5.58 -9.29
N ILE A 272 -8.87 -4.70 -8.30
CA ILE A 272 -7.79 -3.76 -7.98
C ILE A 272 -6.52 -4.43 -7.46
N TYR A 273 -6.46 -5.76 -7.40
CA TYR A 273 -5.26 -6.51 -7.02
C TYR A 273 -4.64 -7.29 -8.20
N ASP A 274 -5.31 -7.38 -9.35
CA ASP A 274 -4.78 -8.10 -10.49
C ASP A 274 -3.62 -7.29 -11.12
N TYR A 275 -2.41 -7.87 -11.07
CA TYR A 275 -1.17 -7.23 -11.50
C TYR A 275 -1.26 -6.71 -12.93
N GLU A 276 -1.82 -7.47 -13.87
CA GLU A 276 -1.85 -7.07 -15.28
C GLU A 276 -2.67 -5.80 -15.51
N ALA A 277 -3.75 -5.61 -14.75
CA ALA A 277 -4.58 -4.42 -14.82
C ALA A 277 -3.88 -3.20 -14.19
N LEU A 278 -3.24 -3.40 -13.03
CA LEU A 278 -2.49 -2.35 -12.34
C LEU A 278 -1.24 -1.92 -13.13
N ASP A 279 -0.45 -2.87 -13.62
CA ASP A 279 0.76 -2.63 -14.40
C ASP A 279 0.44 -1.85 -15.69
N ALA A 280 -0.63 -2.25 -16.40
CA ALA A 280 -1.08 -1.52 -17.57
C ALA A 280 -1.50 -0.08 -17.24
N LEU A 281 -2.18 0.13 -16.10
CA LEU A 281 -2.60 1.46 -15.68
C LEU A 281 -1.41 2.35 -15.29
N VAL A 282 -0.52 1.84 -14.46
CA VAL A 282 0.64 2.58 -13.96
C VAL A 282 1.60 2.92 -15.11
N ASN A 283 1.91 1.96 -16.00
CA ASN A 283 2.89 2.16 -17.06
C ASN A 283 2.35 2.89 -18.30
N ARG A 284 1.02 2.94 -18.51
CA ARG A 284 0.44 3.47 -19.78
C ARG A 284 -0.49 4.67 -19.61
N SER A 285 -0.93 4.99 -18.41
CA SER A 285 -1.85 6.13 -18.22
C SER A 285 -1.17 7.50 -18.35
N GLY A 286 0.16 7.58 -18.23
CA GLY A 286 0.91 8.84 -18.18
C GLY A 286 0.74 9.62 -16.87
N LEU A 287 0.00 9.08 -15.89
CA LEU A 287 -0.30 9.73 -14.61
C LEU A 287 0.69 9.37 -13.49
N PHE A 288 1.59 8.41 -13.75
CA PHE A 288 2.54 7.88 -12.78
C PHE A 288 3.95 8.03 -13.31
N VAL A 289 4.78 8.78 -12.59
CA VAL A 289 6.20 8.94 -12.91
C VAL A 289 7.00 8.09 -11.94
N ASN A 290 7.70 7.06 -12.44
CA ASN A 290 8.50 6.19 -11.56
C ASN A 290 9.66 6.99 -10.98
N VAL A 291 9.75 7.07 -9.66
CA VAL A 291 10.80 7.82 -8.95
C VAL A 291 11.71 6.91 -8.12
N HIS A 292 11.27 5.69 -7.82
CA HIS A 292 12.04 4.72 -7.06
C HIS A 292 11.59 3.28 -7.35
N LYS A 293 12.54 2.34 -7.25
CA LYS A 293 12.30 0.90 -7.33
C LYS A 293 13.14 0.19 -6.29
N GLU A 294 12.56 -0.79 -5.64
CA GLU A 294 13.18 -1.55 -4.57
C GLU A 294 12.65 -2.99 -4.55
N ASP A 295 13.56 -3.95 -4.42
CA ASP A 295 13.23 -5.34 -4.15
C ASP A 295 13.43 -5.60 -2.66
N LEU A 296 12.36 -5.89 -1.95
CA LEU A 296 12.36 -6.15 -0.51
C LEU A 296 12.40 -7.66 -0.27
N HIS A 297 13.42 -8.12 0.44
CA HIS A 297 13.56 -9.51 0.85
C HIS A 297 13.37 -9.64 2.36
N PHE A 298 12.27 -10.28 2.76
CA PHE A 298 11.95 -10.56 4.15
C PHE A 298 12.26 -12.01 4.46
N HIS A 299 13.28 -12.24 5.28
CA HIS A 299 13.62 -13.56 5.79
C HIS A 299 13.47 -13.59 7.31
N LYS A 300 12.67 -14.51 7.85
CA LYS A 300 12.47 -14.72 9.28
C LYS A 300 12.49 -16.20 9.62
N ASP A 301 13.41 -16.62 10.49
CA ASP A 301 13.50 -18.01 10.99
C ASP A 301 12.30 -18.43 11.85
N THR A 302 11.51 -17.45 12.33
CA THR A 302 10.26 -17.65 13.06
C THR A 302 9.34 -16.47 12.78
N ILE A 303 8.14 -16.74 12.27
CA ILE A 303 7.09 -15.74 12.09
C ILE A 303 6.61 -15.34 13.49
N SER A 304 6.88 -14.10 13.89
CA SER A 304 6.50 -13.54 15.19
C SER A 304 5.28 -12.64 15.05
N ALA A 305 4.62 -12.30 16.16
CA ALA A 305 3.47 -11.39 16.18
C ALA A 305 3.81 -9.98 15.64
N THR A 306 5.09 -9.60 15.59
CA THR A 306 5.55 -8.32 15.04
C THR A 306 5.86 -8.37 13.54
N PHE A 307 5.76 -9.53 12.89
CA PHE A 307 6.02 -9.68 11.46
C PHE A 307 5.22 -8.67 10.61
N ASN A 308 3.96 -8.43 10.97
CA ASN A 308 3.11 -7.50 10.24
C ASN A 308 3.60 -6.05 10.39
N ILE A 309 4.01 -5.62 11.58
CA ILE A 309 4.57 -4.28 11.79
C ILE A 309 5.87 -4.16 11.01
N GLU A 310 6.79 -5.11 11.15
CA GLU A 310 8.08 -5.11 10.46
C GLU A 310 7.95 -5.13 8.92
N PHE A 311 6.97 -5.89 8.41
CA PHE A 311 6.65 -5.94 6.99
C PHE A 311 6.09 -4.60 6.52
N ILE A 312 5.14 -4.03 7.25
CA ILE A 312 4.49 -2.75 6.93
C ILE A 312 5.50 -1.60 7.01
N GLU A 313 6.37 -1.58 8.02
CA GLU A 313 7.44 -0.59 8.17
C GLU A 313 8.39 -0.63 6.98
N ALA A 314 8.69 -1.82 6.45
CA ALA A 314 9.54 -1.97 5.29
C ALA A 314 8.81 -1.67 3.96
N VAL A 315 7.52 -2.00 3.83
CA VAL A 315 6.71 -1.57 2.67
C VAL A 315 6.58 -0.05 2.62
N LEU A 316 6.37 0.60 3.77
CA LEU A 316 6.16 2.04 3.84
C LEU A 316 7.46 2.84 4.00
N GLY A 317 8.54 2.22 4.48
CA GLY A 317 9.79 2.90 4.84
C GLY A 317 9.66 3.81 6.06
N VAL A 318 8.68 3.58 6.94
CA VAL A 318 8.40 4.41 8.12
C VAL A 318 8.27 3.54 9.36
N VAL A 319 8.69 4.06 10.51
CA VAL A 319 8.46 3.42 11.80
C VAL A 319 7.05 3.76 12.25
N LEU A 320 6.17 2.76 12.35
CA LEU A 320 4.80 2.96 12.80
C LEU A 320 4.74 2.75 14.32
N THR A 321 4.41 3.82 15.03
CA THR A 321 4.29 3.79 16.50
C THR A 321 2.89 3.43 16.99
N ASP A 322 1.91 3.32 16.09
CA ASP A 322 0.53 2.92 16.37
C ASP A 322 0.06 1.75 15.49
N GLY A 323 -0.84 0.92 16.03
CA GLY A 323 -1.35 -0.28 15.34
C GLY A 323 -2.41 0.01 14.26
N VAL A 324 -2.87 1.25 14.12
CA VAL A 324 -3.97 1.63 13.22
C VAL A 324 -3.52 1.62 11.76
N GLY A 325 -2.32 2.16 11.48
CA GLY A 325 -1.74 2.07 10.13
C GLY A 325 -1.41 0.64 9.72
N ALA A 326 -1.03 -0.19 10.69
CA ALA A 326 -0.80 -1.60 10.46
C ALA A 326 -2.11 -2.33 10.06
N ALA A 327 -3.22 -2.06 10.74
CA ALA A 327 -4.50 -2.70 10.46
C ALA A 327 -5.03 -2.40 9.03
N ALA A 328 -4.89 -1.17 8.55
CA ALA A 328 -5.34 -0.78 7.22
C ALA A 328 -4.54 -1.47 6.11
N LEU A 329 -3.20 -1.47 6.21
CA LEU A 329 -2.37 -2.17 5.21
C LEU A 329 -2.55 -3.69 5.27
N MET A 330 -2.82 -4.25 6.46
CA MET A 330 -3.22 -5.64 6.62
C MET A 330 -4.55 -5.96 5.94
N ALA A 331 -5.53 -5.04 5.95
CA ALA A 331 -6.77 -5.23 5.21
C ALA A 331 -6.50 -5.35 3.69
N SER A 332 -5.59 -4.54 3.15
CA SER A 332 -5.17 -4.64 1.75
C SER A 332 -4.44 -5.96 1.45
N LEU A 333 -3.50 -6.39 2.29
CA LEU A 333 -2.79 -7.66 2.13
C LEU A 333 -3.73 -8.87 2.22
N ASN A 334 -4.71 -8.84 3.13
CA ASN A 334 -5.73 -9.87 3.25
C ASN A 334 -6.62 -9.93 2.00
N ALA A 335 -7.00 -8.76 1.46
CA ALA A 335 -7.78 -8.69 0.23
C ALA A 335 -6.98 -9.18 -0.98
N MET A 336 -5.68 -8.88 -1.04
CA MET A 336 -4.76 -9.48 -2.00
C MET A 336 -4.75 -11.02 -1.87
N GLY A 337 -4.50 -11.56 -0.67
CA GLY A 337 -4.48 -13.01 -0.46
C GLY A 337 -5.80 -13.71 -0.86
N LYS A 338 -6.95 -13.08 -0.58
CA LYS A 338 -8.26 -13.58 -1.05
C LYS A 338 -8.36 -13.58 -2.58
N GLN A 339 -7.95 -12.51 -3.24
CA GLN A 339 -8.01 -12.43 -4.71
C GLN A 339 -7.07 -13.45 -5.37
N ALA A 340 -5.86 -13.62 -4.83
CA ALA A 340 -4.93 -14.64 -5.27
C ALA A 340 -5.53 -16.05 -5.23
N SER A 341 -6.21 -16.39 -4.14
CA SER A 341 -6.90 -17.68 -3.97
C SER A 341 -7.99 -17.91 -5.02
N VAL A 342 -8.77 -16.87 -5.34
CA VAL A 342 -9.81 -16.91 -6.37
C VAL A 342 -9.21 -17.10 -7.77
N SER A 343 -8.18 -16.34 -8.13
CA SER A 343 -7.50 -16.43 -9.43
C SER A 343 -6.88 -17.82 -9.64
N TYR A 344 -6.19 -18.38 -8.64
CA TYR A 344 -5.59 -19.72 -8.69
C TYR A 344 -6.61 -20.82 -9.03
N SER A 345 -7.80 -20.75 -8.43
CA SER A 345 -8.84 -21.76 -8.61
C SER A 345 -9.37 -21.91 -10.04
N ARG A 346 -9.17 -20.91 -10.90
CA ARG A 346 -9.79 -20.86 -12.25
C ARG A 346 -8.84 -21.20 -13.38
N THR A 347 -7.62 -20.69 -13.35
CA THR A 347 -6.71 -20.75 -14.50
C THR A 347 -5.66 -21.86 -14.38
N SER A 348 -5.52 -22.47 -13.19
CA SER A 348 -4.44 -23.42 -12.84
C SER A 348 -3.03 -22.93 -13.20
N LYS A 349 -2.91 -21.63 -13.45
CA LYS A 349 -1.69 -20.86 -13.71
C LYS A 349 -1.67 -19.78 -12.65
N HIS A 350 -0.53 -19.56 -12.03
CA HIS A 350 -0.48 -18.56 -11.02
C HIS A 350 -0.05 -17.21 -11.62
N HIS A 351 -0.55 -16.14 -11.02
CA HIS A 351 -0.49 -14.78 -11.53
C HIS A 351 0.19 -13.91 -10.47
N LYS A 352 0.91 -12.88 -10.90
CA LYS A 352 1.39 -11.84 -10.00
C LYS A 352 0.19 -11.13 -9.37
N ILE A 353 0.37 -10.66 -8.15
CA ILE A 353 -0.65 -9.89 -7.44
C ILE A 353 -0.04 -8.60 -6.90
N GLY A 354 -0.74 -7.49 -7.10
CA GLY A 354 -0.24 -6.18 -6.72
C GLY A 354 -1.25 -5.39 -5.89
N ASN A 355 -0.80 -4.29 -5.33
CA ASN A 355 -1.65 -3.27 -4.72
C ASN A 355 -1.05 -1.88 -4.94
N LEU A 356 -1.93 -0.88 -5.03
CA LEU A 356 -1.55 0.53 -5.04
C LEU A 356 -1.96 1.17 -3.72
N LEU A 357 -0.99 1.80 -3.06
CA LEU A 357 -1.24 2.68 -1.92
C LEU A 357 -0.96 4.12 -2.34
N PHE A 358 -2.00 4.95 -2.35
CA PHE A 358 -1.88 6.40 -2.56
C PHE A 358 -1.47 7.06 -1.25
N VAL A 359 -0.30 7.68 -1.25
CA VAL A 359 0.27 8.43 -0.14
C VAL A 359 0.11 9.92 -0.42
N CYS A 360 -0.96 10.49 0.14
CA CYS A 360 -1.22 11.93 0.19
C CYS A 360 -0.30 12.57 1.23
N GLU A 361 0.79 13.19 0.80
CA GLU A 361 1.74 13.85 1.70
C GLU A 361 1.47 15.35 1.79
N TYR A 362 1.37 15.88 3.00
CA TYR A 362 1.31 17.31 3.30
C TYR A 362 2.47 17.68 4.23
N LEU A 363 3.63 17.92 3.63
CA LEU A 363 4.89 18.15 4.35
C LEU A 363 5.30 19.60 4.22
N PHE A 364 5.52 20.27 5.35
CA PHE A 364 5.95 21.67 5.43
C PHE A 364 5.11 22.64 4.57
N GLY A 365 3.79 22.44 4.57
CA GLY A 365 2.85 23.26 3.80
C GLY A 365 2.75 22.90 2.32
N MET A 366 3.48 21.89 1.85
CA MET A 366 3.47 21.45 0.45
C MET A 366 2.72 20.13 0.30
N PRO A 367 1.63 20.09 -0.48
CA PRO A 367 0.95 18.85 -0.81
C PRO A 367 1.63 18.15 -2.00
N LEU A 368 1.77 16.84 -1.92
CA LEU A 368 2.24 15.98 -3.00
C LEU A 368 1.62 14.59 -2.85
N VAL A 369 1.54 13.83 -3.94
CA VAL A 369 0.96 12.47 -3.90
C VAL A 369 1.99 11.49 -4.45
N ASN A 370 2.45 10.60 -3.58
CA ASN A 370 3.25 9.44 -3.97
C ASN A 370 2.35 8.22 -4.05
N VAL A 371 2.66 7.26 -4.91
CA VAL A 371 1.93 6.01 -5.05
C VAL A 371 2.92 4.87 -4.90
N LEU A 372 2.73 4.07 -3.86
CA LEU A 372 3.48 2.84 -3.66
C LEU A 372 2.75 1.73 -4.41
N TYR A 373 3.40 1.21 -5.45
CA TYR A 373 2.97 0.02 -6.15
C TYR A 373 3.83 -1.14 -5.68
N PHE A 374 3.21 -2.09 -4.99
CA PHE A 374 3.93 -3.28 -4.55
C PHE A 374 3.25 -4.54 -5.05
N TYR A 375 4.04 -5.52 -5.48
CA TYR A 375 3.55 -6.77 -6.03
C TYR A 375 4.42 -7.97 -5.68
N LEU A 376 3.79 -9.13 -5.67
CA LEU A 376 4.37 -10.42 -5.31
C LEU A 376 4.38 -11.33 -6.52
N ASP A 377 5.49 -12.08 -6.65
CA ASP A 377 5.60 -13.13 -7.65
C ASP A 377 4.81 -14.38 -7.24
N GLU A 378 4.46 -15.14 -8.29
CA GLU A 378 3.54 -16.27 -8.37
C GLU A 378 3.70 -17.36 -7.28
N ASP A 379 4.94 -17.60 -6.88
CA ASP A 379 5.38 -18.59 -5.89
C ASP A 379 5.27 -18.07 -4.46
N GLN A 380 5.46 -16.76 -4.28
CA GLN A 380 5.38 -16.05 -3.00
C GLN A 380 3.94 -15.75 -2.58
N VAL A 381 3.03 -15.67 -3.56
CA VAL A 381 1.59 -15.50 -3.31
C VAL A 381 1.04 -16.61 -2.42
N LYS A 382 1.46 -17.86 -2.63
CA LYS A 382 1.04 -18.99 -1.78
C LYS A 382 1.54 -18.83 -0.35
N THR A 383 2.77 -18.37 -0.17
CA THR A 383 3.32 -18.06 1.15
C THR A 383 2.52 -16.97 1.85
N VAL A 384 2.10 -15.90 1.18
CA VAL A 384 1.26 -14.85 1.80
C VAL A 384 -0.17 -15.30 2.08
N VAL A 385 -0.73 -16.16 1.22
CA VAL A 385 -2.08 -16.75 1.41
C VAL A 385 -2.08 -17.79 2.55
N ASP A 386 -1.06 -18.64 2.62
CA ASP A 386 -0.86 -19.66 3.65
C ASP A 386 -0.28 -19.09 4.95
N VAL A 387 0.21 -17.86 4.94
CA VAL A 387 0.64 -17.07 6.12
C VAL A 387 -0.33 -15.92 6.37
N SER A 388 -1.57 -16.04 5.88
CA SER A 388 -2.70 -15.26 6.40
C SER A 388 -2.59 -15.18 7.92
N PRO A 389 -2.87 -14.02 8.56
CA PRO A 389 -2.63 -13.80 9.99
C PRO A 389 -3.40 -14.76 10.92
N CYS A 390 -4.23 -15.64 10.35
CA CYS A 390 -4.92 -16.76 10.99
C CYS A 390 -4.17 -18.11 10.95
N VAL A 391 -2.94 -18.19 10.42
CA VAL A 391 -2.18 -19.45 10.37
C VAL A 391 -1.28 -19.59 11.58
N LYS A 392 -1.48 -20.70 12.30
CA LYS A 392 -0.70 -21.16 13.45
C LYS A 392 0.77 -20.80 13.29
N VAL A 393 1.41 -20.36 14.38
CA VAL A 393 2.87 -20.35 14.55
C VAL A 393 3.40 -21.72 14.14
N GLN A 394 3.79 -21.86 12.88
CA GLN A 394 4.51 -23.02 12.41
C GLN A 394 5.97 -22.71 12.67
N LYS A 395 6.70 -23.68 13.25
CA LYS A 395 8.15 -23.70 13.12
C LYS A 395 8.46 -23.84 11.63
N GLY A 396 8.77 -22.73 10.99
CA GLY A 396 9.12 -22.62 9.58
C GLY A 396 9.71 -21.24 9.30
N SER A 397 10.76 -21.22 8.48
CA SER A 397 11.31 -19.97 7.98
C SER A 397 10.34 -19.35 6.98
N PHE A 398 10.06 -18.06 7.15
CA PHE A 398 9.30 -17.24 6.22
C PHE A 398 10.28 -16.52 5.32
N ASP A 399 10.07 -16.65 4.01
CA ASP A 399 10.83 -15.98 2.98
C ASP A 399 9.82 -15.33 2.05
N LEU A 400 9.87 -14.01 1.92
CA LEU A 400 8.98 -13.22 1.07
C LEU A 400 9.80 -12.24 0.26
N GLN A 401 9.65 -12.31 -1.06
CA GLN A 401 10.18 -11.31 -1.99
C GLN A 401 9.03 -10.44 -2.48
N LEU A 402 9.13 -9.15 -2.20
CA LEU A 402 8.18 -8.12 -2.60
C LEU A 402 8.89 -7.12 -3.50
N HIS A 403 8.31 -6.88 -4.67
CA HIS A 403 8.73 -5.79 -5.55
C HIS A 403 7.96 -4.54 -5.15
N LYS A 404 8.65 -3.42 -4.97
CA LYS A 404 8.05 -2.13 -4.60
C LYS A 404 8.58 -1.04 -5.52
N ASP A 405 7.67 -0.45 -6.29
CA ASP A 405 7.92 0.73 -7.10
C ASP A 405 7.21 1.93 -6.45
N THR A 406 7.89 3.08 -6.37
CA THR A 406 7.27 4.35 -5.95
C THR A 406 7.11 5.24 -7.17
N PHE A 407 5.91 5.79 -7.30
CA PHE A 407 5.57 6.72 -8.37
C PHE A 407 5.17 8.07 -7.77
N LEU A 408 5.57 9.16 -8.43
CA LEU A 408 4.91 10.44 -8.24
C LEU A 408 3.61 10.41 -9.04
N PHE A 409 2.49 10.71 -8.37
CA PHE A 409 1.18 10.79 -9.03
C PHE A 409 0.91 12.22 -9.49
N VAL A 410 0.68 12.36 -10.79
CA VAL A 410 0.46 13.65 -11.45
C VAL A 410 -1.05 13.88 -11.56
N VAL A 411 -1.59 14.78 -10.75
CA VAL A 411 -3.04 14.89 -10.57
C VAL A 411 -3.70 15.71 -11.68
N PRO A 412 -4.82 15.24 -12.27
CA PRO A 412 -5.50 15.89 -13.41
C PRO A 412 -5.88 17.37 -13.28
N ASN A 413 -6.12 17.95 -12.09
CA ASN A 413 -6.28 19.41 -12.02
C ASN A 413 -4.98 20.16 -11.76
N TRP A 414 -3.91 19.55 -11.25
CA TRP A 414 -2.58 20.19 -11.23
C TRP A 414 -2.01 20.28 -12.63
N ILE A 415 -2.24 19.21 -13.39
CA ILE A 415 -2.31 19.20 -14.83
C ILE A 415 -3.10 20.42 -15.30
N ARG A 416 -4.42 20.54 -15.12
CA ARG A 416 -5.19 21.66 -15.70
C ARG A 416 -4.86 23.08 -15.17
N LYS A 417 -4.34 23.21 -13.94
CA LYS A 417 -4.15 24.48 -13.21
C LYS A 417 -2.75 25.07 -13.38
N TYR A 418 -1.72 24.22 -13.44
CA TYR A 418 -0.33 24.64 -13.68
C TYR A 418 0.22 24.21 -15.04
N ALA A 419 -0.50 23.34 -15.74
CA ALA A 419 -0.07 22.70 -16.98
C ALA A 419 -1.29 22.50 -17.91
N GLY A 420 -2.01 23.60 -18.21
CA GLY A 420 -3.26 23.59 -18.99
C GLY A 420 -3.31 22.46 -20.02
N ASP A 421 -4.24 21.52 -19.78
CA ASP A 421 -4.58 20.36 -20.62
C ASP A 421 -3.43 19.32 -20.81
N LEU A 422 -3.16 18.40 -19.86
CA LEU A 422 -2.09 17.38 -20.06
C LEU A 422 -2.39 16.37 -21.18
N ALA A 423 -3.66 16.19 -21.57
CA ALA A 423 -3.94 15.45 -22.79
C ALA A 423 -3.35 16.17 -24.02
N SER A 424 -3.30 17.51 -23.96
CA SER A 424 -2.55 18.34 -24.89
C SER A 424 -1.07 18.54 -24.54
N ILE A 425 -0.55 18.08 -23.39
CA ILE A 425 0.89 18.21 -23.01
C ILE A 425 1.76 17.03 -23.41
N ALA A 426 1.17 15.84 -23.49
CA ALA A 426 1.77 14.81 -24.33
C ALA A 426 1.97 15.33 -25.77
N ASP A 427 1.12 16.26 -26.22
CA ASP A 427 1.18 16.93 -27.53
C ASP A 427 1.74 18.38 -27.45
N ASP A 428 2.14 18.89 -26.27
CA ASP A 428 2.57 20.28 -26.11
C ASP A 428 4.03 20.38 -26.51
N SER A 429 4.29 21.25 -27.48
CA SER A 429 5.62 21.38 -28.05
C SER A 429 6.67 21.78 -27.03
N GLU A 430 6.34 22.61 -26.02
CA GLU A 430 7.32 23.07 -25.03
C GLU A 430 7.66 21.99 -24.00
N TYR A 431 6.66 21.24 -23.53
CA TYR A 431 6.89 20.11 -22.63
C TYR A 431 7.61 18.95 -23.33
N GLN A 432 7.22 18.61 -24.56
CA GLN A 432 7.94 17.60 -25.35
C GLN A 432 9.37 18.03 -25.62
N LEU A 433 9.60 19.33 -25.90
CA LEU A 433 10.95 19.87 -26.01
C LEU A 433 11.73 19.69 -24.72
N LEU A 434 11.16 19.99 -23.55
CA LEU A 434 11.82 19.77 -22.26
C LEU A 434 12.12 18.28 -22.00
N VAL A 435 11.17 17.39 -22.26
CA VAL A 435 11.38 15.93 -22.15
C VAL A 435 12.50 15.48 -23.07
N ASN A 436 12.50 15.93 -24.32
CA ASN A 436 13.54 15.62 -25.30
C ASN A 436 14.89 16.22 -24.90
N GLU A 437 14.90 17.41 -24.29
CA GLU A 437 16.09 18.06 -23.74
C GLU A 437 16.73 17.20 -22.66
N LEU A 438 15.92 16.76 -21.69
CA LEU A 438 16.34 15.86 -20.63
C LEU A 438 16.81 14.51 -21.18
N GLN A 439 16.09 13.94 -22.14
CA GLN A 439 16.52 12.70 -22.81
C GLN A 439 17.82 12.87 -23.60
N ALA A 440 18.01 14.01 -24.26
CA ALA A 440 19.23 14.33 -25.00
C ALA A 440 20.43 14.45 -24.05
N TYR A 441 20.27 15.10 -22.89
CA TYR A 441 21.30 15.12 -21.85
C TYR A 441 21.68 13.71 -21.36
N ILE A 442 20.69 12.84 -21.16
CA ILE A 442 20.90 11.47 -20.65
C ILE A 442 21.55 10.56 -21.70
N SER A 443 21.01 10.59 -22.92
CA SER A 443 21.40 9.68 -24.01
C SER A 443 22.59 10.17 -24.83
N ASN A 444 23.03 11.42 -24.59
CA ASN A 444 24.02 12.11 -25.42
C ASN A 444 23.62 12.17 -26.91
N THR A 445 22.31 12.20 -27.17
CA THR A 445 21.75 12.32 -28.54
C THR A 445 21.66 13.80 -28.92
N PRO A 446 21.92 14.18 -30.19
CA PRO A 446 21.78 15.57 -30.61
C PRO A 446 20.31 16.00 -30.62
N LEU A 447 20.05 17.24 -30.19
CA LEU A 447 18.71 17.85 -30.20
C LEU A 447 18.78 19.28 -30.72
N ILE A 448 17.79 19.67 -31.52
CA ILE A 448 17.60 21.04 -32.02
C ILE A 448 16.57 21.73 -31.14
N LEU A 449 16.95 22.87 -30.54
CA LEU A 449 16.07 23.63 -29.65
C LEU A 449 15.41 24.81 -30.37
N SER A 450 16.18 25.57 -31.15
CA SER A 450 15.65 26.71 -31.90
C SER A 450 16.56 27.14 -33.05
N VAL A 451 16.01 27.88 -34.01
CA VAL A 451 16.78 28.69 -34.94
C VAL A 451 16.49 30.16 -34.69
N GLN A 452 17.53 30.97 -34.74
CA GLN A 452 17.47 32.38 -34.40
C GLN A 452 18.17 33.23 -35.47
N ASP A 453 17.62 34.42 -35.69
CA ASP A 453 18.31 35.50 -36.39
C ASP A 453 18.86 36.54 -35.38
N ALA A 454 19.24 37.73 -35.86
CA ALA A 454 19.75 38.79 -34.98
C ALA A 454 18.70 39.36 -34.00
N THR A 455 17.42 39.06 -34.20
CA THR A 455 16.29 39.59 -33.41
C THR A 455 15.70 38.56 -32.45
N GLY A 456 15.92 37.26 -32.68
CA GLY A 456 15.50 36.19 -31.78
C GLY A 456 15.10 34.90 -32.53
N PRO A 457 14.38 33.99 -31.86
CA PRO A 457 13.86 32.77 -32.46
C PRO A 457 12.90 33.04 -33.63
N VAL A 458 13.05 32.27 -34.70
CA VAL A 458 12.26 32.39 -35.93
C VAL A 458 11.79 31.02 -36.41
N THR A 459 10.68 30.98 -37.14
CA THR A 459 10.21 29.79 -37.88
C THR A 459 10.10 30.03 -39.39
N GLU A 460 10.21 31.30 -39.82
CA GLU A 460 10.23 31.72 -41.22
C GLU A 460 11.65 32.17 -41.61
N LEU A 461 12.18 31.56 -42.67
CA LEU A 461 13.53 31.75 -43.17
C LEU A 461 13.52 32.53 -44.50
N LYS A 462 14.60 33.28 -44.74
CA LYS A 462 14.84 34.03 -45.97
C LYS A 462 16.02 33.42 -46.73
N ASP A 463 15.83 33.22 -48.02
CA ASP A 463 16.89 32.69 -48.89
C ASP A 463 18.14 33.58 -48.84
N GLY A 464 19.31 32.97 -48.66
CA GLY A 464 20.59 33.66 -48.54
C GLY A 464 20.84 34.38 -47.20
N SER A 465 19.92 34.30 -46.24
CA SER A 465 20.09 34.94 -44.91
C SER A 465 20.82 34.02 -43.93
N ALA A 466 21.55 34.62 -42.98
CA ALA A 466 22.32 33.89 -41.97
C ALA A 466 21.51 33.67 -40.69
N TYR A 467 21.63 32.48 -40.12
CA TYR A 467 20.92 32.04 -38.92
C TYR A 467 21.85 31.27 -37.98
N THR A 468 21.47 31.23 -36.70
CA THR A 468 22.10 30.38 -35.69
C THR A 468 21.10 29.36 -35.18
N LEU A 469 21.43 28.08 -35.33
CA LEU A 469 20.73 26.98 -34.71
C LEU A 469 21.30 26.75 -33.32
N ASN A 470 20.46 26.72 -32.30
CA ASN A 470 20.80 26.34 -30.94
C ASN A 470 20.31 24.93 -30.65
N GLY A 471 21.13 24.15 -29.96
CA GLY A 471 20.84 22.75 -29.68
C GLY A 471 21.70 22.18 -28.56
N ILE A 472 21.67 20.87 -28.43
CA ILE A 472 22.45 20.09 -27.45
C ILE A 472 23.10 18.92 -28.17
N ASN A 473 24.32 18.54 -27.76
CA ASN A 473 25.09 17.42 -28.29
C ASN A 473 25.22 17.42 -29.82
N LEU A 474 25.31 18.60 -30.45
CA LEU A 474 25.44 18.76 -31.91
C LEU A 474 26.80 18.27 -32.45
N GLY A 475 27.67 17.78 -31.57
CA GLY A 475 29.00 17.26 -31.86
C GLY A 475 30.02 18.36 -32.14
N LYS A 476 31.30 18.04 -31.95
CA LYS A 476 32.42 18.97 -32.20
C LYS A 476 32.92 18.96 -33.65
N THR A 477 32.45 18.00 -34.46
CA THR A 477 32.87 17.84 -35.85
C THR A 477 31.72 18.24 -36.75
N ALA A 478 31.97 19.25 -37.59
CA ALA A 478 30.98 19.73 -38.55
C ALA A 478 30.49 18.59 -39.45
N GLY A 479 29.17 18.50 -39.61
CA GLY A 479 28.51 17.58 -40.51
C GLY A 479 27.71 18.32 -41.58
N SER A 480 26.41 18.05 -41.67
CA SER A 480 25.51 18.72 -42.63
C SER A 480 24.22 19.16 -41.98
N ILE A 481 23.62 20.22 -42.53
CA ILE A 481 22.27 20.69 -42.21
C ILE A 481 21.47 20.68 -43.51
N SER A 482 20.25 20.16 -43.48
CA SER A 482 19.32 20.22 -44.62
C SER A 482 17.91 20.62 -44.17
N ILE A 483 17.15 21.22 -45.08
CA ILE A 483 15.73 21.60 -44.87
C ILE A 483 14.96 21.12 -46.08
N ALA A 484 13.93 20.31 -45.87
CA ALA A 484 13.16 19.67 -46.95
C ALA A 484 14.06 19.00 -48.02
N GLY A 485 15.13 18.34 -47.57
CA GLY A 485 16.11 17.67 -48.44
C GLY A 485 17.10 18.58 -49.18
N THR A 486 17.05 19.90 -48.97
CA THR A 486 18.03 20.85 -49.54
C THR A 486 19.13 21.16 -48.53
N ASP A 487 20.38 20.89 -48.89
CA ASP A 487 21.53 21.20 -48.04
C ASP A 487 21.70 22.71 -47.86
N GLN A 488 21.93 23.11 -46.62
CA GLN A 488 22.16 24.49 -46.21
C GLN A 488 23.65 24.79 -46.20
N THR A 489 24.02 26.06 -46.34
CA THR A 489 25.44 26.44 -46.40
C THR A 489 25.97 26.72 -44.99
N LEU A 490 26.89 25.90 -44.49
CA LEU A 490 27.51 26.14 -43.19
C LEU A 490 28.45 27.34 -43.23
N ALA A 491 28.44 28.16 -42.18
CA ALA A 491 29.39 29.25 -42.06
C ALA A 491 30.81 28.67 -41.84
N THR A 492 31.80 29.22 -42.53
CA THR A 492 33.17 28.70 -42.51
C THR A 492 33.91 29.09 -41.22
N GLY A 493 34.43 28.10 -40.48
CA GLY A 493 35.22 28.31 -39.27
C GLY A 493 34.81 27.40 -38.10
N SER A 494 35.76 27.02 -37.24
CA SER A 494 35.53 26.06 -36.13
C SER A 494 34.65 26.60 -35.00
N THR A 495 34.40 27.92 -34.95
CA THR A 495 33.48 28.55 -33.99
C THR A 495 32.02 28.48 -34.42
N ASN A 496 31.77 28.13 -35.68
CA ASN A 496 30.43 28.15 -36.29
C ASN A 496 29.72 26.80 -36.20
N TRP A 497 30.38 25.79 -35.62
CA TRP A 497 29.79 24.51 -35.25
C TRP A 497 30.36 24.09 -33.90
N THR A 498 29.52 24.10 -32.88
CA THR A 498 29.84 23.71 -31.50
C THR A 498 28.87 22.64 -31.04
N GLU A 499 29.06 22.12 -29.83
CA GLU A 499 28.13 21.14 -29.26
C GLU A 499 26.74 21.72 -28.96
N ILE A 500 26.61 23.05 -28.93
CA ILE A 500 25.36 23.73 -28.57
C ILE A 500 24.86 24.72 -29.63
N SER A 501 25.64 25.00 -30.68
CA SER A 501 25.26 25.98 -31.70
C SER A 501 25.86 25.70 -33.07
N ILE A 502 25.12 26.00 -34.14
CA ILE A 502 25.60 25.95 -35.52
C ILE A 502 25.14 27.20 -36.28
N SER A 503 26.06 27.88 -36.96
CA SER A 503 25.74 29.00 -37.83
C SER A 503 25.68 28.55 -39.30
N PHE A 504 24.61 28.91 -39.99
CA PHE A 504 24.38 28.54 -41.38
C PHE A 504 23.66 29.65 -42.16
N THR A 505 23.78 29.60 -43.48
CA THR A 505 23.02 30.43 -44.42
C THR A 505 21.91 29.59 -45.03
N ALA A 506 20.67 30.06 -44.90
CA ALA A 506 19.51 29.34 -45.38
C ALA A 506 19.43 29.38 -46.91
N LYS A 507 19.08 28.25 -47.51
CA LYS A 507 18.88 28.06 -48.95
C LYS A 507 17.49 27.49 -49.19
N LYS A 508 16.70 28.21 -49.98
CA LYS A 508 15.32 27.83 -50.31
C LYS A 508 15.27 26.50 -51.08
N PRO A 509 14.42 25.54 -50.69
CA PRO A 509 14.24 24.29 -51.42
C PRO A 509 13.72 24.52 -52.85
N THR A 510 14.14 23.68 -53.80
CA THR A 510 13.68 23.74 -55.20
C THR A 510 12.22 23.30 -55.38
N SER A 511 11.65 22.61 -54.39
CA SER A 511 10.26 22.16 -54.36
C SER A 511 9.74 22.16 -52.92
N GLY A 512 8.54 22.71 -52.70
CA GLY A 512 7.92 22.83 -51.37
C GLY A 512 8.03 24.24 -50.76
N THR A 513 7.30 24.48 -49.68
CA THR A 513 7.27 25.77 -48.96
C THR A 513 8.13 25.79 -47.69
N GLY A 514 8.71 24.65 -47.30
CA GLY A 514 9.41 24.47 -46.04
C GLY A 514 9.47 23.00 -45.59
N GLY A 515 10.01 22.76 -44.41
CA GLY A 515 10.07 21.46 -43.74
C GLY A 515 10.95 21.48 -42.49
N PRO A 516 11.15 20.33 -41.82
CA PRO A 516 11.98 20.27 -40.64
C PRO A 516 13.46 20.44 -41.02
N ILE A 517 14.24 20.97 -40.08
CA ILE A 517 15.70 20.99 -40.17
C ILE A 517 16.22 19.63 -39.75
N VAL A 518 17.05 19.03 -40.59
CA VAL A 518 17.75 17.79 -40.29
C VAL A 518 19.24 18.10 -40.15
N ILE A 519 19.81 17.77 -39.00
CA ILE A 519 21.25 17.79 -38.75
C ILE A 519 21.77 16.36 -38.85
N LYS A 520 22.88 16.19 -39.55
CA LYS A 520 23.71 14.99 -39.44
C LYS A 520 25.07 15.41 -38.90
N THR A 521 25.45 14.93 -37.72
CA THR A 521 26.72 15.27 -37.09
C THR A 521 27.90 14.60 -37.81
N GLY A 522 29.07 15.24 -37.79
CA GLY A 522 30.30 14.67 -38.36
C GLY A 522 30.98 13.66 -37.41
N GLY A 523 32.00 12.96 -37.92
CA GLY A 523 32.86 12.07 -37.11
C GLY A 523 32.65 10.58 -37.37
N LYS A 524 33.21 9.74 -36.47
CA LYS A 524 33.26 8.27 -36.64
C LYS A 524 31.91 7.57 -36.46
N SER A 525 30.95 8.21 -35.80
CA SER A 525 29.60 7.67 -35.57
C SER A 525 28.56 8.79 -35.73
N PRO A 526 28.26 9.21 -36.97
CA PRO A 526 27.31 10.27 -37.27
C PRO A 526 25.95 10.00 -36.62
N GLN A 527 25.41 11.01 -35.94
CA GLN A 527 24.06 10.99 -35.38
C GLN A 527 23.18 11.92 -36.21
N VAL A 528 21.87 11.66 -36.21
CA VAL A 528 20.89 12.48 -36.93
C VAL A 528 19.93 13.07 -35.90
N ALA A 529 19.62 14.36 -36.06
CA ALA A 529 18.58 15.03 -35.30
C ALA A 529 17.67 15.78 -36.27
N GLU A 530 16.38 15.80 -35.96
CA GLU A 530 15.35 16.48 -36.73
C GLU A 530 14.64 17.48 -35.82
N SER A 531 14.34 18.68 -36.31
CA SER A 531 13.66 19.69 -35.52
C SER A 531 12.19 19.35 -35.37
N HIS A 532 11.65 19.62 -34.18
CA HIS A 532 10.21 19.47 -33.92
C HIS A 532 9.35 20.52 -34.63
N THR A 533 9.97 21.63 -35.06
CA THR A 533 9.32 22.71 -35.78
C THR A 533 9.63 22.63 -37.26
N ASP A 534 8.61 22.80 -38.11
CA ASP A 534 8.79 23.02 -39.53
C ASP A 534 9.18 24.48 -39.80
N TYR A 535 10.16 24.67 -40.69
CA TYR A 535 10.64 25.98 -41.10
C TYR A 535 10.16 26.29 -42.51
N THR A 536 9.53 27.44 -42.69
CA THR A 536 9.04 27.90 -43.99
C THR A 536 9.97 28.92 -44.62
N PHE A 537 9.88 29.12 -45.93
CA PHE A 537 10.64 30.15 -46.65
C PHE A 537 9.72 31.24 -47.21
N SER A 538 9.96 32.49 -46.80
CA SER A 538 9.34 33.68 -47.39
C SER A 538 9.94 33.99 -48.76
#